data_AF-A0A833S2X2-F1
#
_entry.id   AF-A0A833S2X2-F1
#
_cell.length_a   1.000
_cell.length_b   1.000
_cell.length_c   1.000
_cell.angle_alpha   90.00
_cell.angle_beta   90.00
_cell.angle_gamma   90.00
#
_symmetry.space_group_name_H-M   'P 1'
#
loop_
_entity.id
_entity.type
_entity.pdbx_description
1 polymer ?
#
loop_
_entity_poly.entity_id
_entity_poly.type
_entity_poly.pdbx_seq_one_letter_code
_entity_poly.pdbx_strand_id
1 'polypeptide(L)'
;MADTTELRVSDNFPRVPKPCEKVATKFFGCFYEHGKQPKGESNTEVGNVALEKCKDALLAYNACVDTEIAKNPKELFRVPEAYRTRE
;
A
#
# COMPACT_ATOMS: atom_id res chain seq x y z
N MET A 1 13.63 0.30 -14.00
CA MET A 1 12.88 1.47 -14.48
C MET A 1 11.42 1.14 -14.18
N ALA A 2 10.81 1.80 -13.20
CA ALA A 2 9.42 1.55 -12.83
C ALA A 2 8.52 2.27 -13.84
N ASP A 3 7.63 1.52 -14.48
CA ASP A 3 6.67 2.02 -15.46
C ASP A 3 5.72 3.02 -14.79
N THR A 4 5.77 4.28 -15.21
CA THR A 4 5.04 5.40 -14.59
C THR A 4 3.54 5.42 -14.93
N THR A 5 3.00 4.37 -15.54
CA THR A 5 1.63 4.34 -16.08
C THR A 5 0.68 3.43 -15.30
N GLU A 6 1.17 2.58 -14.40
CA GLU A 6 0.33 1.65 -13.65
C GLU A 6 -0.01 2.21 -12.25
N LEU A 7 -1.31 2.35 -11.95
CA LEU A 7 -1.75 2.72 -10.61
C LEU A 7 -1.36 1.60 -9.63
N ARG A 8 -0.44 1.89 -8.73
CA ARG A 8 0.04 0.94 -7.71
C ARG A 8 0.15 1.63 -6.37
N VAL A 9 0.02 0.84 -5.30
CA VAL A 9 0.35 1.32 -3.94
C VAL A 9 1.85 1.56 -3.82
N SER A 10 2.23 2.44 -2.90
CA SER A 10 3.62 2.70 -2.55
C SER A 10 4.38 1.40 -2.25
N ASP A 11 5.65 1.34 -2.66
CA ASP A 11 6.58 0.24 -2.35
C ASP A 11 6.78 0.02 -0.84
N ASN A 12 6.38 0.99 -0.03
CA ASN A 12 6.42 0.92 1.41
C ASN A 12 5.21 0.23 2.05
N PHE A 13 4.16 -0.08 1.27
CA PHE A 13 3.04 -0.91 1.73
C PHE A 13 3.55 -2.28 2.23
N PRO A 14 2.99 -2.87 3.32
CA PRO A 14 1.79 -2.49 4.06
C PRO A 14 2.03 -1.50 5.22
N ARG A 15 3.16 -0.78 5.25
CA ARG A 15 3.42 0.18 6.33
C ARG A 15 2.57 1.42 6.15
N VAL A 16 1.78 1.75 7.16
CA VAL A 16 1.03 3.01 7.24
C VAL A 16 1.50 3.78 8.47
N PRO A 17 2.32 4.83 8.31
CA PRO A 17 2.67 5.72 9.40
C PRO A 17 1.41 6.32 10.04
N LYS A 18 1.39 6.49 11.37
CA LYS A 18 0.23 7.06 12.09
C LYS A 18 -0.31 8.37 11.47
N PRO A 19 0.52 9.32 11.01
CA PRO A 19 0.03 10.53 10.35
C PRO A 19 -0.78 10.27 9.08
N CYS A 20 -0.52 9.16 8.40
CA CYS A 20 -1.18 8.77 7.14
C CYS A 20 -2.44 7.92 7.35
N GLU A 21 -2.82 7.61 8.59
CA GLU A 21 -3.98 6.76 8.88
C GLU A 21 -5.26 7.29 8.22
N LYS A 22 -5.50 8.60 8.26
CA LYS A 22 -6.71 9.20 7.67
C LYS A 22 -6.78 9.03 6.15
N VAL A 23 -5.66 9.22 5.44
CA VAL A 23 -5.62 9.05 3.98
C VAL A 23 -5.66 7.58 3.58
N ALA A 24 -5.04 6.71 4.38
CA ALA A 24 -5.09 5.26 4.20
C ALA A 24 -6.53 4.74 4.35
N THR A 25 -7.24 5.12 5.42
CA THR A 25 -8.64 4.70 5.64
C THR A 25 -9.54 5.14 4.50
N LYS A 26 -9.34 6.34 3.93
CA LYS A 26 -10.09 6.79 2.75
C LYS A 26 -9.79 5.95 1.52
N PHE A 27 -8.52 5.71 1.22
CA PHE A 27 -8.12 4.89 0.07
C PHE A 27 -8.64 3.46 0.20
N PHE A 28 -8.34 2.77 1.31
CA PHE A 28 -8.76 1.38 1.49
C PHE A 28 -10.28 1.23 1.62
N GLY A 29 -10.98 2.23 2.17
CA GLY A 29 -12.44 2.27 2.17
C GLY A 29 -13.02 2.30 0.76
N CYS A 30 -12.54 3.22 -0.08
CA CYS A 30 -12.93 3.32 -1.49
C CYS A 30 -12.57 2.04 -2.27
N PHE A 31 -11.34 1.55 -2.09
CA PHE A 31 -10.86 0.36 -2.78
C PHE A 31 -11.66 -0.88 -2.38
N TYR A 32 -12.03 -1.02 -1.10
CA TYR A 32 -12.89 -2.10 -0.64
C TYR A 32 -14.31 -1.99 -1.21
N GLU A 33 -14.88 -0.80 -1.28
CA GLU A 33 -16.23 -0.61 -1.84
C GLU A 33 -16.30 -1.02 -3.32
N HIS A 34 -15.28 -0.70 -4.12
CA HIS A 34 -15.30 -0.94 -5.56
C HIS A 34 -14.54 -2.20 -6.01
N GLY A 35 -13.64 -2.71 -5.18
CA GLY A 35 -12.75 -3.83 -5.50
C GLY A 35 -13.07 -5.13 -4.76
N LYS A 36 -14.08 -5.15 -3.89
CA LYS A 36 -14.51 -6.37 -3.19
C LYS A 36 -15.02 -7.41 -4.19
N GLN A 37 -14.45 -8.61 -4.11
CA GLN A 37 -14.81 -9.75 -4.94
C GLN A 37 -15.43 -10.87 -4.10
N PRO A 38 -16.33 -11.69 -4.67
CA PRO A 38 -16.88 -12.85 -4.00
C PRO A 38 -15.80 -13.88 -3.69
N LYS A 39 -16.04 -14.69 -2.65
CA LYS A 39 -15.09 -15.69 -2.18
C LYS A 39 -14.80 -16.73 -3.28
N GLY A 40 -13.53 -16.88 -3.64
CA GLY A 40 -13.08 -17.85 -4.64
C GLY A 40 -12.91 -17.27 -6.05
N GLU A 41 -13.29 -16.01 -6.26
CA GLU A 41 -12.99 -15.28 -7.49
C GLU A 41 -11.76 -14.37 -7.28
N SER A 42 -10.90 -14.32 -8.30
CA SER A 42 -9.75 -13.42 -8.36
C SER A 42 -9.68 -12.81 -9.75
N ASN A 43 -10.40 -11.71 -9.94
CA ASN A 43 -10.42 -10.96 -11.18
C ASN A 43 -9.55 -9.70 -11.06
N THR A 44 -8.42 -9.68 -11.76
CA THR A 44 -7.48 -8.56 -11.76
C THR A 44 -8.10 -7.27 -12.31
N GLU A 45 -9.01 -7.35 -13.28
CA GLU A 45 -9.64 -6.17 -13.89
C GLU A 45 -10.50 -5.40 -12.89
N VAL A 46 -11.20 -6.10 -11.99
CA VAL A 46 -11.98 -5.46 -10.92
C VAL A 46 -11.07 -4.66 -9.99
N GLY A 47 -9.87 -5.18 -9.69
CA GLY A 47 -8.84 -4.46 -8.93
C GLY A 47 -8.36 -3.21 -9.66
N ASN A 48 -8.07 -3.31 -10.96
CA ASN A 48 -7.63 -2.17 -11.78
C ASN A 48 -8.71 -1.08 -11.88
N VAL A 49 -9.97 -1.46 -12.08
CA VAL A 49 -11.09 -0.52 -12.10
C VAL A 49 -11.28 0.17 -10.73
N ALA A 50 -11.10 -0.56 -9.63
CA ALA A 50 -11.16 0.03 -8.30
C ALA A 50 -10.00 1.01 -8.07
N LEU A 51 -8.79 0.72 -8.55
CA LEU A 51 -7.65 1.64 -8.48
C LEU A 51 -7.93 2.93 -9.26
N GLU A 52 -8.48 2.83 -10.48
CA GLU A 52 -8.85 4.00 -11.29
C GLU A 52 -9.92 4.85 -10.60
N LYS A 53 -10.96 4.23 -10.05
CA LYS A 53 -12.01 4.95 -9.30
C LYS A 53 -11.49 5.63 -8.04
N CYS A 54 -10.51 5.03 -7.38
CA CYS A 54 -9.95 5.52 -6.13
C CYS A 54 -8.61 6.26 -6.32
N LYS A 55 -8.30 6.68 -7.56
CA LYS A 55 -6.99 7.23 -7.94
C LYS A 55 -6.55 8.41 -7.08
N ASP A 56 -7.42 9.37 -6.82
CA ASP A 56 -7.07 10.55 -6.02
C ASP A 56 -6.73 10.16 -4.57
N ALA A 57 -7.49 9.22 -4.00
CA ALA A 57 -7.21 8.69 -2.67
C ALA A 57 -5.92 7.86 -2.63
N LEU A 58 -5.64 7.09 -3.67
CA LEU A 58 -4.41 6.33 -3.85
C LEU A 58 -3.18 7.25 -3.90
N LEU A 59 -3.23 8.31 -4.72
CA LEU A 59 -2.13 9.27 -4.85
C LEU A 59 -1.87 10.00 -3.53
N ALA A 60 -2.92 10.42 -2.83
CA ALA A 60 -2.79 11.05 -1.50
C ALA A 60 -2.21 10.08 -0.45
N TYR A 61 -2.63 8.81 -0.48
CA TYR A 61 -2.07 7.77 0.37
C TYR A 61 -0.58 7.56 0.10
N ASN A 62 -0.19 7.32 -1.17
CA ASN A 62 1.20 7.09 -1.57
C ASN A 62 2.09 8.27 -1.17
N ALA A 63 1.68 9.49 -1.52
CA ALA A 63 2.44 10.69 -1.20
C ALA A 63 2.69 10.85 0.31
N CYS A 64 1.68 10.56 1.15
CA CYS A 64 1.85 10.63 2.60
C CYS A 64 2.82 9.55 3.10
N VAL A 65 2.63 8.30 2.69
CA VAL A 65 3.44 7.17 3.15
C VAL A 65 4.91 7.36 2.75
N ASP A 66 5.16 7.70 1.49
CA ASP A 66 6.51 7.92 0.97
C ASP A 66 7.20 9.08 1.69
N THR A 67 6.47 10.16 1.95
CA THR A 67 6.99 11.32 2.70
C THR A 67 7.33 10.97 4.14
N GLU A 68 6.43 10.29 4.86
CA GLU A 68 6.62 9.98 6.28
C GLU A 68 7.71 8.93 6.51
N ILE A 69 7.88 7.99 5.59
CA ILE A 69 8.94 7.00 5.65
C ILE A 69 10.29 7.60 5.27
N ALA A 70 10.33 8.49 4.27
CA ALA A 70 11.55 9.23 3.95
C ALA A 70 12.02 10.13 5.12
N LYS A 71 11.10 10.69 5.91
CA LYS A 71 11.42 11.48 7.12
C LYS A 71 11.99 10.63 8.26
N ASN A 72 11.49 9.40 8.42
CA ASN A 72 11.89 8.50 9.48
C ASN A 72 12.30 7.15 8.88
N PRO A 73 13.45 7.08 8.19
CA PRO A 73 13.95 5.81 7.70
C PRO A 73 14.25 4.93 8.90
N LYS A 74 13.36 3.97 9.19
CA LYS A 74 13.65 2.94 10.20
C LYS A 74 14.86 2.17 9.70
N GLU A 75 15.98 2.29 10.41
CA GLU A 75 17.12 1.40 10.20
C GLU A 75 16.62 -0.04 10.34
N LEU A 76 16.62 -0.77 9.23
CA LEU A 76 16.33 -2.19 9.23
C LEU A 76 17.56 -2.87 9.82
N PHE A 77 17.62 -2.95 11.15
CA PHE A 77 18.62 -3.77 11.80
C PHE A 77 18.40 -5.21 11.37
N ARG A 78 19.42 -5.81 10.74
CA ARG A 78 19.39 -7.24 10.47
C ARG A 78 19.21 -7.93 11.82
N VAL A 79 18.18 -8.77 11.90
CA VAL A 79 17.95 -9.63 13.07
C VAL A 79 19.26 -10.35 13.37
N PRO A 80 19.78 -10.29 14.62
CA PRO A 80 20.99 -11.00 15.00
C PRO A 80 20.85 -12.47 14.63
N GLU A 81 21.94 -13.10 14.18
CA GLU A 81 21.89 -14.49 13.70
C GLU A 81 21.30 -15.47 14.73
N ALA A 82 21.46 -15.18 16.02
CA ALA A 82 20.86 -15.94 17.12
C ALA A 82 19.32 -16.07 17.06
N TYR A 83 18.64 -15.14 16.37
CA TYR A 83 17.19 -15.15 16.22
C TYR A 83 16.74 -15.48 14.78
N ARG A 84 17.68 -15.81 13.87
CA ARG A 84 17.34 -16.37 12.56
C ARG A 84 17.13 -17.86 12.74
N THR A 85 15.95 -18.25 13.23
CA THR A 85 15.55 -19.66 13.28
C THR A 85 15.62 -20.25 11.88
N ARG A 86 16.57 -21.16 11.69
CA ARG A 86 16.71 -21.99 10.50
C ARG A 86 16.14 -23.35 10.90
N GLU A 87 14.86 -23.55 10.64
CA GLU A 87 14.25 -24.88 10.60
C GLU A 87 14.15 -25.34 9.14
#